data_AF-A0A0C2W2P4-F1
#
_entry.id   AF-A0A0C2W2P4-F1
#
_cell.length_a   1.000
_cell.length_b   1.000
_cell.length_c   1.000
_cell.angle_alpha   90.00
_cell.angle_beta   90.00
_cell.angle_gamma   90.00
#
_symmetry.space_group_name_H-M   'P 1'
#
loop_
_entity.id
_entity.type
_entity.pdbx_description
1 polymer ?
#
loop_
_entity_poly.entity_id
_entity_poly.type
_entity_poly.pdbx_seq_one_letter_code
_entity_poly.pdbx_strand_id
1 'polypeptide(L)' 'DAWTSPNSRALIAVTVHYEDKGKASTWLLDVVEVAESHTGAALAAAFEKVIKDFGISHKVWISEVN' A
#
# COMPACT_ATOMS: atom_id res chain seq x y z
N ASP A 1 0.16 6.24 -1.55
CA ASP A 1 0.51 7.67 -1.50
C ASP A 1 1.09 8.01 -0.14
N ALA A 2 2.00 8.98 -0.04
CA ALA A 2 2.64 9.39 1.21
C ALA A 2 2.73 10.91 1.32
N TRP A 3 2.36 11.48 2.47
CA TRP A 3 2.34 12.93 2.67
C TRP A 3 2.55 13.31 4.14
N THR A 4 2.84 14.59 4.39
CA THR A 4 2.76 15.17 5.74
C THR A 4 1.46 15.96 5.85
N SER A 5 0.60 15.61 6.79
CA SER A 5 -0.68 16.27 7.03
C SER A 5 -0.50 17.68 7.63
N PRO A 6 -1.55 18.53 7.61
CA PRO A 6 -1.49 19.87 8.23
C PRO A 6 -1.13 19.87 9.72
N ASN A 7 -1.42 18.78 10.45
CA ASN A 7 -1.00 18.59 11.84
C ASN A 7 0.38 17.93 11.99
N SER A 8 1.23 18.03 10.95
CA SER A 8 2.62 17.54 10.92
C SER A 8 2.77 16.03 11.12
N ARG A 9 1.75 15.23 10.76
CA ARG A 9 1.83 13.77 10.83
C ARG A 9 2.24 13.22 9.48
N ALA A 10 3.26 12.38 9.48
CA ALA A 10 3.75 11.69 8.30
C ALA A 10 2.88 10.44 8.06
N LEU A 11 2.12 10.44 6.96
CA LEU A 11 1.09 9.45 6.67
C LEU A 11 1.37 8.72 5.34
N ILE A 12 0.92 7.48 5.27
CA ILE A 12 0.89 6.67 4.05
C ILE A 12 -0.52 6.13 3.88
N ALA A 13 -1.11 6.32 2.70
CA ALA A 13 -2.28 5.59 2.24
C ALA A 13 -1.85 4.48 1.28
N VAL A 14 -2.30 3.26 1.53
CA VAL A 14 -2.10 2.13 0.62
C VAL A 14 -3.43 1.80 -0.04
N THR A 15 -3.48 1.88 -1.36
CA THR A 15 -4.65 1.51 -2.17
C THR A 15 -4.31 0.33 -3.07
N VAL A 16 -5.28 -0.57 -3.26
CA VAL A 16 -5.22 -1.61 -4.29
C VAL A 16 -6.11 -1.19 -5.45
N HIS A 17 -5.59 -1.36 -6.66
CA HIS A 17 -6.31 -1.14 -7.90
C HIS A 17 -6.36 -2.47 -8.64
N TYR A 18 -7.56 -2.88 -9.06
CA TYR A 18 -7.77 -4.13 -9.77
C TYR A 18 -8.95 -4.02 -10.72
N GLU A 19 -9.10 -5.01 -11.60
CA GLU A 19 -10.19 -5.10 -12.56
C GLU A 19 -11.13 -6.24 -12.17
N ASP A 20 -12.44 -5.98 -12.22
CA ASP A 20 -13.49 -7.01 -12.11
C ASP A 20 -14.55 -6.78 -13.19
N LYS A 21 -14.68 -7.73 -14.12
CA LYS A 21 -15.67 -7.76 -15.21
C LYS A 21 -15.71 -6.49 -16.07
N GLY A 22 -14.54 -6.07 -16.54
CA GLY A 22 -14.30 -4.87 -17.34
C GLY A 22 -14.36 -3.56 -16.56
N LYS A 23 -14.41 -3.59 -15.22
CA LYS A 23 -14.52 -2.39 -14.39
C LYS A 23 -13.29 -2.22 -13.51
N ALA A 24 -12.65 -1.06 -13.63
CA ALA A 24 -11.60 -0.66 -12.70
C ALA A 24 -12.18 -0.39 -11.30
N SER A 25 -11.64 -1.06 -10.30
CA SER A 25 -11.97 -0.91 -8.90
C SER A 25 -10.76 -0.38 -8.14
N THR A 26 -11.00 0.46 -7.13
CA THR A 26 -9.96 1.04 -6.27
C THR A 26 -10.41 0.95 -4.83
N TRP A 27 -9.64 0.25 -3.99
CA TRP A 27 -9.95 0.08 -2.58
C TRP A 27 -8.82 0.65 -1.72
N LEU A 28 -9.18 1.43 -0.71
CA LEU A 28 -8.27 1.85 0.35
C LEU A 28 -8.07 0.67 1.32
N LEU A 29 -6.83 0.22 1.46
CA LEU A 29 -6.48 -0.85 2.41
C LEU A 29 -6.30 -0.27 3.80
N ASP A 30 -5.45 0.75 3.93
CA ASP A 30 -5.17 1.41 5.20
C ASP A 30 -4.58 2.82 5.01
N VAL A 31 -4.67 3.63 6.07
CA VAL A 31 -3.94 4.89 6.24
C VAL A 31 -3.16 4.81 7.55
N VAL A 32 -1.85 4.65 7.43
CA VAL A 32 -0.94 4.48 8.58
C VAL A 32 -0.07 5.70 8.78
N GLU A 33 0.27 5.98 10.04
CA GLU A 33 1.29 6.97 10.38
C GLU A 33 2.66 6.30 10.39
N VAL A 34 3.63 6.96 9.73
CA VAL A 34 5.04 6.57 9.71
C VAL A 34 5.82 7.74 10.27
N ALA A 35 5.91 7.81 11.61
CA ALA A 35 6.53 8.90 12.36
C ALA A 35 8.08 8.89 12.29
N GLU A 36 8.62 8.63 11.10
CA GLU A 36 10.03 8.63 10.77
C GLU A 36 10.24 9.24 9.38
N SER A 37 11.49 9.40 8.96
CA SER A 37 11.77 9.87 7.60
C SER A 37 11.23 8.87 6.59
N HIS A 38 10.50 9.35 5.57
CA HIS A 38 9.98 8.56 4.44
C HIS A 38 11.11 8.06 3.50
N THR A 39 12.08 7.35 4.06
CA THR A 39 13.10 6.62 3.31
C THR A 39 12.45 5.43 2.61
N GLY A 40 13.08 4.93 1.54
CA GLY A 40 12.57 3.74 0.85
C GLY A 40 12.38 2.53 1.77
N ALA A 41 13.28 2.35 2.74
CA ALA A 41 13.19 1.25 3.73
C ALA A 41 11.99 1.40 4.67
N ALA A 42 11.75 2.60 5.21
CA ALA A 42 10.61 2.90 6.07
C ALA A 42 9.28 2.67 5.34
N LEU A 43 9.15 3.21 4.13
CA LEU A 43 7.95 3.05 3.31
C LEU A 43 7.70 1.59 2.94
N ALA A 44 8.76 0.83 2.60
CA ALA A 44 8.64 -0.59 2.28
C ALA A 44 8.19 -1.42 3.49
N ALA A 45 8.72 -1.15 4.68
CA ALA A 45 8.30 -1.83 5.92
C ALA A 45 6.84 -1.53 6.27
N ALA A 46 6.40 -0.27 6.14
CA ALA A 46 5.01 0.11 6.36
C ALA A 46 4.06 -0.55 5.35
N PHE A 47 4.44 -0.55 4.07
CA PHE A 47 3.68 -1.24 3.02
C PHE A 47 3.59 -2.75 3.28
N GLU A 48 4.71 -3.41 3.59
CA GLU A 48 4.74 -4.84 3.89
C GLU A 48 3.82 -5.19 5.06
N LYS A 49 3.80 -4.36 6.11
CA LYS A 49 2.89 -4.53 7.25
C LYS A 49 1.43 -4.46 6.82
N VAL A 50 1.01 -3.45 6.05
CA VAL A 50 -0.38 -3.33 5.56
C VAL A 50 -0.78 -4.55 4.73
N ILE A 51 0.10 -5.01 3.85
CA ILE A 51 -0.13 -6.20 3.02
C ILE A 51 -0.28 -7.48 3.85
N LYS A 52 0.54 -7.66 4.90
CA LYS A 52 0.44 -8.78 5.83
C LYS A 52 -0.83 -8.75 6.66
N ASP A 53 -1.17 -7.59 7.22
CA ASP A 53 -2.35 -7.40 8.07
C ASP A 53 -3.65 -7.63 7.27
N PHE A 54 -3.66 -7.24 5.98
CA PHE A 54 -4.79 -7.49 5.08
C PHE A 54 -4.84 -8.95 4.56
N GLY A 55 -3.82 -9.77 4.81
CA GLY A 55 -3.78 -11.18 4.44
C GLY A 55 -3.49 -11.47 2.96
N ILE A 56 -2.93 -10.50 2.22
CA ILE A 56 -2.64 -10.60 0.77
C ILE A 56 -1.14 -10.65 0.47
N SER A 57 -0.33 -11.07 1.45
CA SER A 57 1.14 -11.16 1.33
C SER A 57 1.63 -12.28 0.42
N HIS A 58 0.75 -13.20 0.00
CA HIS A 58 1.12 -14.34 -0.82
C HIS A 58 0.88 -14.03 -2.29
N LYS A 59 1.90 -14.26 -3.12
CA LYS A 59 1.78 -14.13 -4.56
C LYS A 59 0.82 -15.19 -5.09
N VAL A 60 -0.25 -14.76 -5.77
CA VAL A 60 -1.28 -15.65 -6.31
C VAL A 60 -1.13 -15.94 -7.80
N TRP A 61 -0.37 -15.11 -8.54
CA TRP A 61 -0.20 -15.27 -9.98
C TRP A 61 1.15 -14.76 -10.49
N ILE A 62 1.71 -15.49 -11.46
CA ILE A 62 2.83 -15.10 -12.33
C ILE A 62 2.34 -15.30 -13.75
N SER A 63 2.35 -14.25 -14.57
CA SER A 63 2.43 -14.44 -16.02
C SER A 63 3.89 -14.67 -16.38
N GLU A 64 4.21 -15.84 -16.93
CA GLU A 64 5.46 -16.00 -17.66
C GLU A 64 5.41 -15.07 -18.88
N VAL A 65 6.30 -14.09 -18.89
CA VAL A 65 6.59 -13.32 -20.10
C VAL A 65 7.58 -14.17 -20.89
N ASN A 66 7.11 -14.80 -21.97
CA ASN A 66 7.98 -15.32 -23.03
C ASN A 66 8.57 -14.15 -23.84
#